data_AF-A0A916RK14-F1
#
_entry.id   AF-A0A916RK14-F1
#
_cell.length_a   1.000
_cell.length_b   1.000
_cell.length_c   1.000
_cell.angle_alpha   90.00
_cell.angle_beta   90.00
_cell.angle_gamma   90.00
#
_symmetry.space_group_name_H-M   'P 1'
#
loop_
_entity.id
_entity.type
_entity.pdbx_description
1 polymer ?
#
loop_
_entity_poly.entity_id
_entity_poly.type
_entity_poly.pdbx_seq_one_letter_code
_entity_poly.pdbx_strand_id
1 'polypeptide(L)' 'MTTRQIHSDSAILRVCVDTLVAEHGRWQVFKSAIVALVRSKRRTTVVSSTDLPQWLRHDIGLPPIADPPSSAHWTYR' A
#
# COMPACT_ATOMS: atom_id res chain seq x y z
N MET A 1 -7.57 16.17 -21.27
CA MET A 1 -8.83 16.68 -20.68
C MET A 1 -8.92 16.19 -19.23
N THR A 2 -8.34 16.90 -18.26
CA THR A 2 -8.24 16.46 -16.85
C THR A 2 -8.67 17.53 -15.83
N THR A 3 -9.09 18.71 -16.30
CA THR A 3 -9.38 19.87 -15.43
C THR A 3 -10.75 19.83 -14.76
N ARG A 4 -11.72 19.03 -15.26
CA ARG A 4 -13.07 18.94 -14.68
C ARG A 4 -13.15 18.04 -13.44
N GLN A 5 -12.41 16.92 -13.39
CA GLN A 5 -12.50 15.99 -12.26
C GLN A 5 -11.92 16.56 -10.95
N ILE A 6 -10.82 17.30 -11.03
CA ILE A 6 -10.15 17.90 -9.87
C ILE A 6 -11.09 18.86 -9.11
N HIS A 7 -11.98 19.54 -9.84
CA HIS A 7 -12.92 20.49 -9.24
C HIS A 7 -14.06 19.80 -8.47
N SER A 8 -14.55 18.66 -8.98
CA SER A 8 -15.57 17.85 -8.31
C SER A 8 -15.03 17.16 -7.07
N ASP A 9 -13.84 16.57 -7.16
CA ASP A 9 -13.22 15.85 -6.04
C ASP A 9 -12.91 16.79 -4.87
N SER A 10 -12.43 18.01 -5.16
CA SER A 10 -12.15 19.01 -4.13
C SER A 10 -13.41 19.55 -3.46
N ALA A 11 -14.53 19.68 -4.18
CA ALA A 11 -15.81 20.07 -3.61
C ALA A 11 -16.38 18.98 -2.68
N ILE A 12 -16.32 17.72 -3.10
CA ILE A 12 -16.78 16.57 -2.31
C ILE A 12 -15.95 16.43 -1.04
N LEU A 13 -14.61 16.53 -1.15
CA LEU A 13 -13.71 16.49 0.01
C LEU A 13 -14.02 17.58 1.03
N ARG A 14 -14.34 18.80 0.59
CA ARG A 14 -14.71 19.91 1.49
C ARG A 14 -15.99 19.60 2.26
N VAL A 15 -17.04 19.15 1.57
CA VAL A 15 -18.32 18.79 2.20
C VAL A 15 -18.13 17.69 3.25
N CYS A 16 -17.35 16.65 2.95
CA CYS A 16 -17.08 15.58 3.90
C CYS A 16 -16.27 16.03 5.12
N VAL A 17 -15.34 16.98 4.96
CA VAL A 17 -14.57 17.51 6.09
C VAL A 17 -15.45 18.37 6.99
N ASP A 18 -16.32 19.20 6.42
CA ASP A 18 -17.23 20.03 7.20
C ASP A 18 -18.23 19.19 8.00
N THR A 19 -18.77 18.11 7.42
CA THR A 19 -19.64 17.18 8.16
C THR A 19 -18.90 16.47 9.29
N LEU A 20 -17.70 15.96 9.04
CA LEU A 20 -16.86 15.34 10.07
C LEU A 20 -16.55 16.30 11.22
N VAL A 21 -16.28 17.56 10.91
CA VAL A 21 -16.03 18.61 11.91
C VAL A 21 -17.27 18.92 12.71
N ALA A 22 -18.44 18.99 12.06
CA ALA A 22 -19.71 19.26 12.74
C ALA A 22 -20.09 18.13 13.71
N GLU A 23 -19.85 16.87 13.33
CA GLU A 23 -20.22 15.70 14.14
C GLU A 23 -19.23 15.40 15.27
N HIS A 24 -17.91 15.51 15.01
CA HIS A 24 -16.86 15.03 15.94
C HIS A 24 -16.01 16.15 16.54
N GLY A 25 -16.15 17.38 16.04
CA GLY A 25 -15.35 18.54 16.44
C GLY A 25 -13.99 18.62 15.75
N ARG A 26 -13.53 19.86 15.55
CA ARG A 26 -12.29 20.19 14.81
C ARG A 26 -11.06 19.45 15.34
N TRP A 27 -10.97 19.27 16.65
CA TRP A 27 -9.80 18.67 17.29
C TRP A 27 -9.69 17.16 17.07
N GLN A 28 -10.82 16.44 17.05
CA GLN A 28 -10.84 15.00 16.76
C GLN A 28 -10.47 14.73 15.30
N VAL A 29 -11.02 15.53 14.37
CA VAL A 29 -10.71 15.43 12.94
C VAL A 29 -9.23 15.75 12.66
N PHE A 30 -8.68 16.76 13.33
CA PHE A 30 -7.25 17.08 13.20
C PHE A 30 -6.35 15.94 13.71
N LYS A 31 -6.66 15.38 14.88
CA LYS A 31 -5.93 14.22 15.44
C LYS A 31 -6.01 13.00 14.52
N SER A 32 -7.18 12.67 14.00
CA SER A 32 -7.35 11.51 13.11
C SER A 32 -6.60 11.69 11.80
N ALA A 33 -6.58 12.92 11.23
CA ALA A 33 -5.78 13.24 10.06
C ALA A 33 -4.27 13.06 10.31
N ILE A 34 -3.75 13.53 11.46
CA ILE A 34 -2.34 13.31 11.84
C ILE A 34 -2.05 11.82 12.00
N VAL A 35 -2.89 11.08 12.72
CA VAL A 35 -2.71 9.63 12.92
C VAL A 35 -2.72 8.89 11.59
N ALA A 36 -3.62 9.24 10.67
CA ALA A 36 -3.67 8.67 9.33
C ALA A 36 -2.39 8.97 8.54
N LEU A 37 -1.85 10.19 8.62
CA LEU A 37 -0.62 10.59 7.96
C LEU A 37 0.59 9.81 8.49
N VAL A 38 0.69 9.65 9.82
CA VAL A 38 1.73 8.83 10.46
C VAL A 38 1.58 7.35 10.11
N ARG A 39 0.34 6.83 10.08
CA ARG A 39 0.05 5.45 9.71
C ARG A 39 0.36 5.17 8.25
N SER A 40 0.05 6.10 7.35
CA SER A 40 0.38 6.02 5.92
C SER A 40 1.88 5.84 5.73
N LYS A 41 2.68 6.64 6.44
CA LYS A 41 4.15 6.52 6.44
C LYS A 41 4.65 5.15 6.92
N ARG A 42 3.91 4.49 7.82
CA ARG A 42 4.27 3.16 8.36
C ARG A 42 3.75 1.99 7.51
N ARG A 43 2.73 2.18 6.67
CA ARG A 43 2.07 1.09 5.94
C ARG A 43 2.76 0.71 4.63
N THR A 44 3.77 1.47 4.21
CA THR A 44 4.60 1.14 3.06
C THR A 44 5.84 0.37 3.50
N THR A 45 5.68 -0.68 4.31
CA THR A 45 6.64 -1.79 4.22
C THR A 45 6.33 -2.44 2.89
N VAL A 46 7.11 -2.09 1.87
CA VAL A 46 7.07 -2.76 0.57
C VAL A 46 7.39 -4.22 0.87
N VAL A 47 6.38 -5.07 0.94
CA VAL A 47 6.58 -6.52 1.00
C VAL A 47 7.25 -6.86 -0.31
N SER A 48 8.54 -7.18 -0.26
CA SER A 48 9.28 -7.54 -1.45
C SER A 48 8.59 -8.74 -2.06
N SER A 49 8.48 -8.78 -3.40
CA SER A 49 7.98 -9.98 -4.08
C SER A 49 8.79 -11.23 -3.72
N THR A 50 10.03 -11.05 -3.25
CA THR A 50 10.92 -12.10 -2.73
C THR A 50 10.46 -12.69 -1.39
N ASP A 51 9.73 -11.93 -0.57
CA ASP A 51 9.26 -12.38 0.75
C ASP A 51 7.91 -13.13 0.67
N LEU A 52 7.35 -13.29 -0.54
CA LEU A 52 6.11 -14.03 -0.73
C LEU A 52 6.39 -15.54 -0.76
N PRO A 53 5.60 -16.35 -0.04
CA PRO A 53 5.71 -17.80 -0.09
C PRO A 53 5.32 -18.34 -1.47
N GLN A 54 5.93 -19.45 -1.88
CA GLN A 54 5.85 -19.98 -3.24
C GLN A 54 4.42 -20.38 -3.68
N TRP A 55 3.60 -20.87 -2.75
CA TRP A 55 2.19 -21.19 -3.02
C TRP A 55 1.39 -19.93 -3.42
N LEU A 56 1.59 -18.83 -2.70
CA LEU A 56 0.90 -17.57 -2.98
C LEU A 56 1.38 -16.95 -4.29
N ARG A 57 2.68 -17.11 -4.62
CA ARG A 57 3.25 -16.67 -5.91
C ARG A 57 2.61 -17.41 -7.08
N HIS A 58 2.41 -18.72 -6.93
CA HIS A 58 1.73 -19.53 -7.95
C HIS A 58 0.28 -19.07 -8.16
N ASP A 59 -0.45 -18.81 -7.08
CA ASP A 59 -1.86 -18.38 -7.15
C ASP A 59 -2.06 -17.01 -7.81
N ILE A 60 -1.09 -16.10 -7.67
CA ILE A 60 -1.13 -14.76 -8.27
C ILE A 60 -0.35 -14.63 -9.58
N GLY A 61 0.19 -15.73 -10.10
CA GLY A 61 0.91 -15.77 -11.38
C GLY A 61 2.31 -15.14 -11.36
N LEU A 62 2.95 -15.03 -10.19
CA LEU A 62 4.35 -14.63 -10.10
C LEU A 62 5.29 -15.80 -10.45
N PRO A 63 6.42 -15.54 -11.13
CA PRO A 63 7.41 -16.58 -11.42
C PRO A 63 8.00 -17.13 -10.11
N PRO A 64 8.35 -18.42 -10.03
CA PRO A 64 9.03 -18.97 -8.86
C PRO A 64 10.40 -18.32 -8.69
N ILE A 65 10.85 -18.13 -7.44
CA ILE A 65 12.28 -17.87 -7.18
C ILE A 65 12.98 -19.17 -7.51
N ALA A 66 13.83 -19.16 -8.54
CA ALA A 66 14.77 -20.24 -8.74
C ALA A 66 15.84 -20.13 -7.66
N ASP A 67 15.88 -21.08 -6.73
CA ASP A 67 17.06 -21.23 -5.88
C ASP A 67 18.28 -21.42 -6.80
N PRO A 68 19.40 -20.72 -6.56
CA PRO A 68 20.60 -20.93 -7.34
C PRO A 68 20.96 -22.43 -7.25
N PRO A 69 21.30 -23.08 -8.37
CA PRO A 69 21.60 -24.50 -8.36
C PRO A 69 22.71 -24.74 -7.35
N SER A 70 22.37 -25.42 -6.24
CA SER A 70 23.32 -25.92 -5.26
C SER A 70 24.39 -26.66 -6.05
N SER A 71 25.60 -26.10 -6.06
CA SER A 71 26.76 -26.55 -6.81
C SER A 71 26.77 -28.06 -6.99
N ALA A 72 26.39 -28.51 -8.17
CA ALA A 72 26.58 -29.87 -8.61
C ALA A 72 28.10 -30.09 -8.68
N HIS A 73 28.68 -30.60 -7.59
CA HIS A 73 30.03 -31.11 -7.59
C HIS A 73 30.03 -32.38 -8.46
N TRP A 74 30.28 -32.23 -9.75
CA TRP A 74 30.63 -33.36 -10.59
C TRP A 74 32.04 -33.75 -10.18
N THR A 75 32.17 -34.90 -9.53
CA THR A 75 33.47 -35.52 -9.29
C THR A 75 33.75 -36.37 -10.52
N TYR A 76 34.72 -35.98 -11.36
CA TYR A 76 35.28 -36.91 -12.35
C TYR A 76 36.00 -38.03 -11.59
N ARG A 77 35.59 -39.28 -11.84
CA ARG A 77 36.40 -40.47 -11.61
C ARG A 77 36.40 -41.29 -12.88
#